data_AF-A0A4R0I0V7-F1
#
_entry.id   AF-A0A4R0I0V7-F1
#
_cell.length_a   1.000
_cell.length_b   1.000
_cell.length_c   1.000
_cell.angle_alpha   90.00
_cell.angle_beta   90.00
_cell.angle_gamma   90.00
#
_symmetry.space_group_name_H-M   'P 1'
#
loop_
_entity.id
_entity.type
_entity.pdbx_description
1 polymer ?
#
loop_
_entity_poly.entity_id
_entity_poly.type
_entity_poly.pdbx_seq_one_letter_code
_entity_poly.pdbx_strand_id
1 'polypeptide(L)'
;MPEDPSDGLPLIDDRGLGIRVGYDVHPAEDGSLEPIGEGMSVTPGDPRRLHPYVRPVKYGGNGKHPVWKIEIRKLPDALKFTPDDSHPDHGVLEPAHEMSVTEFREHIARTRTEWVKDD
;
A
#
# COMPACT_ATOMS: atom_id res chain seq x y z
N MET A 1 2.65 -7.08 4.51
CA MET A 1 3.96 -6.39 4.32
C MET A 1 4.95 -6.96 5.34
N PRO A 2 6.22 -7.21 4.97
CA PRO A 2 7.27 -7.54 5.92
C PRO A 2 7.38 -6.52 7.05
N GLU A 3 7.82 -7.01 8.19
CA GLU A 3 8.15 -6.21 9.36
C GLU A 3 9.63 -5.85 9.33
N ASP A 4 9.94 -4.61 9.74
CA ASP A 4 11.29 -4.17 10.00
C ASP A 4 11.75 -4.72 11.37
N PRO A 5 12.83 -5.51 11.43
CA PRO A 5 13.29 -6.12 12.67
C PRO A 5 13.84 -5.12 13.69
N SER A 6 14.09 -3.86 13.29
CA SER A 6 14.65 -2.84 14.18
C SER A 6 13.62 -2.23 15.13
N ASP A 7 12.37 -2.10 14.70
CA ASP A 7 11.31 -1.41 15.46
C ASP A 7 9.95 -2.09 15.41
N GLY A 8 9.81 -3.18 14.65
CA GLY A 8 8.57 -3.92 14.54
C GLY A 8 7.48 -3.17 13.78
N LEU A 9 7.81 -2.18 12.94
CA LEU A 9 6.88 -1.48 12.04
C LEU A 9 6.96 -2.05 10.62
N PRO A 10 6.07 -1.66 9.67
CA PRO A 10 6.21 -2.11 8.28
C PRO A 10 7.59 -1.75 7.70
N LEU A 11 8.25 -2.69 7.04
CA LEU A 11 9.49 -2.41 6.31
C LEU A 11 9.20 -1.48 5.13
N ILE A 12 9.95 -0.38 5.01
CA ILE A 12 9.89 0.50 3.83
C ILE A 12 10.76 -0.09 2.73
N ASP A 13 10.13 -0.82 1.81
CA ASP A 13 10.74 -1.30 0.59
C ASP A 13 9.68 -1.61 -0.48
N ASP A 14 10.12 -2.02 -1.65
CA ASP A 14 9.29 -2.38 -2.80
C ASP A 14 8.37 -3.61 -2.57
N ARG A 15 8.54 -4.37 -1.48
CA ARG A 15 7.73 -5.54 -1.11
C ARG A 15 6.94 -5.34 0.19
N GLY A 16 7.10 -4.19 0.83
CA GLY A 16 6.51 -3.77 2.07
C GLY A 16 5.71 -2.51 1.88
N LEU A 17 6.01 -1.49 2.68
CA LEU A 17 5.37 -0.19 2.59
C LEU A 17 6.06 0.64 1.49
N GLY A 18 5.62 0.44 0.25
CA GLY A 18 6.26 1.04 -0.91
C GLY A 18 5.60 0.66 -2.23
N ILE A 19 6.27 1.02 -3.33
CA ILE A 19 5.81 0.86 -4.72
C ILE A 19 6.97 0.52 -5.66
N ARG A 20 6.67 -0.29 -6.67
CA ARG A 20 7.58 -0.70 -7.75
C ARG A 20 7.25 0.04 -9.03
N VAL A 21 8.24 0.74 -9.58
CA VAL A 21 8.13 1.38 -10.90
C VAL A 21 8.11 0.30 -11.99
N GLY A 22 7.18 0.43 -12.95
CA GLY A 22 6.96 -0.54 -14.03
C GLY A 22 6.06 -1.73 -13.63
N TYR A 23 5.47 -1.70 -12.43
CA TYR A 23 4.53 -2.72 -11.95
C TYR A 23 3.36 -2.09 -11.21
N ASP A 24 3.64 -1.38 -10.12
CA ASP A 24 2.62 -0.73 -9.30
C ASP A 24 2.27 0.65 -9.86
N VAL A 25 3.25 1.34 -10.46
CA VAL A 25 3.11 2.64 -11.11
C VAL A 25 3.93 2.77 -12.40
N HIS A 26 3.48 3.61 -13.32
CA HIS A 26 4.13 3.92 -14.59
C HIS A 26 4.27 5.45 -14.75
N PRO A 27 5.45 6.02 -14.43
CA PRO A 27 5.69 7.44 -14.62
C PRO A 27 5.63 7.86 -16.08
N ALA A 28 5.20 9.10 -16.32
CA ALA A 28 5.31 9.75 -17.62
C ALA A 28 6.78 9.97 -18.01
N GLU A 29 7.03 10.44 -19.23
CA GLU A 29 8.39 10.67 -19.75
C GLU A 29 9.19 11.67 -18.91
N ASP A 30 8.53 12.61 -18.24
CA ASP A 30 9.15 13.58 -17.33
C ASP A 30 9.34 13.05 -15.89
N GLY A 31 8.93 11.81 -15.61
CA GLY A 31 9.04 11.15 -14.32
C GLY A 31 7.91 11.47 -13.33
N SER A 32 6.85 12.16 -13.76
CA SER A 32 5.65 12.42 -12.95
C SER A 32 4.72 11.20 -12.87
N LEU A 33 3.97 11.11 -11.78
CA LEU A 33 2.89 10.17 -11.55
C LEU A 33 1.57 10.92 -11.50
N GLU A 34 0.58 10.44 -12.25
CA GLU A 34 -0.78 10.99 -12.30
C GLU A 34 -1.74 10.14 -11.45
N PRO A 35 -2.84 10.70 -10.92
CA PRO A 35 -3.78 10.02 -10.05
C PRO A 35 -4.80 9.18 -10.85
N ILE A 36 -4.28 8.20 -11.61
CA ILE A 36 -5.01 7.41 -12.62
C ILE A 36 -5.35 5.96 -12.19
N GLY A 37 -5.31 5.66 -10.90
CA GLY A 37 -5.62 4.33 -10.37
C GLY A 37 -4.40 3.39 -10.29
N GLU A 38 -3.19 3.95 -10.24
CA GLU A 38 -1.95 3.20 -10.07
C GLU A 38 -1.30 3.49 -8.71
N GLY A 39 -0.79 2.46 -8.03
CA GLY A 39 -0.17 2.65 -6.73
C GLY A 39 -0.03 1.37 -5.91
N MET A 40 0.14 1.56 -4.59
CA MET A 40 0.34 0.45 -3.66
C MET A 40 -0.97 -0.31 -3.45
N SER A 41 -1.01 -1.59 -3.83
CA SER A 41 -2.19 -2.43 -3.62
C SER A 41 -2.55 -2.57 -2.14
N VAL A 42 -3.84 -2.40 -1.83
CA VAL A 42 -4.41 -2.57 -0.50
C VAL A 42 -5.76 -3.31 -0.59
N THR A 43 -6.18 -3.95 0.51
CA THR A 43 -7.49 -4.59 0.61
C THR A 43 -8.32 -3.86 1.66
N PRO A 44 -9.48 -3.27 1.29
CA PRO A 44 -10.33 -2.58 2.24
C PRO A 44 -11.12 -3.53 3.15
N GLY A 45 -11.21 -3.15 4.43
CA GLY A 45 -12.06 -3.80 5.41
C GLY A 45 -11.50 -5.11 5.96
N ASP A 46 -11.90 -6.24 5.38
CA ASP A 46 -11.68 -7.57 5.97
C ASP A 46 -10.38 -8.22 5.45
N PRO A 47 -9.40 -8.54 6.33
CA PRO A 47 -8.15 -9.20 5.93
C PRO A 47 -8.36 -10.57 5.29
N ARG A 48 -9.52 -11.21 5.46
CA ARG A 48 -9.85 -12.47 4.78
C ARG A 48 -10.02 -12.32 3.27
N ARG A 49 -10.19 -11.10 2.78
CA ARG A 49 -10.30 -10.80 1.35
C ARG A 49 -8.95 -10.62 0.65
N LEU A 50 -7.85 -10.52 1.40
CA LEU A 50 -6.51 -10.50 0.82
C LEU A 50 -6.28 -11.73 -0.08
N HIS A 51 -5.54 -11.57 -1.17
CA HIS A 51 -5.17 -12.67 -2.04
C HIS A 51 -4.53 -13.83 -1.24
N PRO A 52 -4.90 -15.11 -1.48
CA PRO A 52 -4.47 -16.23 -0.63
C PRO A 52 -2.95 -16.36 -0.40
N TYR A 53 -2.13 -15.93 -1.36
CA TYR A 53 -0.66 -15.96 -1.24
C TYR A 53 -0.06 -14.89 -0.32
N VAL A 54 -0.77 -13.78 -0.09
CA VAL A 54 -0.31 -12.70 0.82
C VAL A 54 -1.08 -12.69 2.14
N ARG A 55 -2.26 -13.32 2.17
CA ARG A 55 -3.10 -13.47 3.36
C ARG A 55 -2.44 -14.43 4.38
N PRO A 56 -2.27 -14.04 5.65
CA PRO A 56 -1.72 -14.92 6.69
C PRO A 56 -2.52 -16.18 6.97
N VAL A 57 -1.85 -17.18 7.55
CA VAL A 57 -2.44 -18.46 8.00
C VAL A 57 -3.62 -18.25 8.96
N LYS A 58 -3.51 -17.30 9.90
CA LYS A 58 -4.61 -16.99 10.83
C LYS A 58 -5.90 -16.50 10.15
N TYR A 59 -5.81 -16.03 8.91
CA TYR A 59 -6.95 -15.64 8.07
C TYR A 59 -7.21 -16.64 6.93
N GLY A 60 -6.66 -17.86 7.00
CA GLY A 60 -6.88 -18.91 6.01
C GLY A 60 -6.16 -18.69 4.68
N GLY A 61 -4.96 -18.09 4.70
CA GLY A 61 -4.06 -18.03 3.54
C GLY A 61 -2.70 -18.67 3.82
N ASN A 62 -1.73 -18.41 2.94
CA ASN A 62 -0.37 -18.97 3.02
C ASN A 62 0.73 -17.89 3.10
N GLY A 63 0.34 -16.63 3.28
CA GLY A 63 1.24 -15.50 3.42
C GLY A 63 2.07 -15.59 4.70
N LYS A 64 3.34 -15.18 4.60
CA LYS A 64 4.33 -15.25 5.69
C LYS A 64 4.39 -13.98 6.54
N HIS A 65 3.82 -12.90 6.07
CA HIS A 65 3.95 -11.57 6.69
C HIS A 65 2.66 -11.19 7.42
N PRO A 66 2.72 -10.37 8.48
CA PRO A 66 1.52 -9.91 9.15
C PRO A 66 0.64 -9.04 8.23
N VAL A 67 -0.62 -8.87 8.64
CA VAL A 67 -1.50 -7.83 8.09
C VAL A 67 -1.25 -6.54 8.84
N TRP A 68 -1.19 -5.44 8.09
CA TRP A 68 -1.14 -4.09 8.62
C TRP A 68 -2.41 -3.35 8.20
N LYS A 69 -2.92 -2.52 9.09
CA LYS A 69 -4.13 -1.73 8.87
C LYS A 69 -3.82 -0.26 9.06
N ILE A 70 -4.43 0.57 8.23
CA ILE A 70 -4.43 2.02 8.37
C ILE A 70 -5.87 2.50 8.23
N GLU A 71 -6.22 3.55 8.95
CA GLU A 71 -7.50 4.24 8.75
C GLU A 71 -7.34 5.30 7.66
N ILE A 72 -8.31 5.41 6.74
CA ILE A 72 -8.25 6.38 5.62
C ILE A 72 -7.99 7.81 6.12
N ARG A 73 -8.55 8.21 7.26
CA ARG A 73 -8.35 9.55 7.85
C ARG A 73 -6.91 9.82 8.34
N LYS A 74 -6.04 8.80 8.35
CA LYS A 74 -4.62 8.91 8.70
C LYS A 74 -3.73 9.04 7.46
N LEU A 75 -4.31 8.92 6.26
CA LEU A 75 -3.58 9.21 5.04
C LEU A 75 -3.35 10.72 4.93
N PRO A 76 -2.14 11.16 4.54
CA PRO A 76 -1.91 12.55 4.20
C PRO A 76 -2.69 12.94 2.95
N ASP A 77 -3.02 14.22 2.79
CA ASP A 77 -3.79 14.74 1.64
C ASP A 77 -3.13 14.45 0.27
N ALA A 78 -1.83 14.14 0.26
CA ALA A 78 -1.08 13.75 -0.93
C ALA A 78 -1.39 12.31 -1.42
N LEU A 79 -2.05 11.48 -0.59
CA LEU A 79 -2.39 10.10 -0.92
C LEU A 79 -3.90 9.91 -0.86
N LYS A 80 -4.44 9.17 -1.81
CA LYS A 80 -5.86 8.77 -1.80
C LYS A 80 -5.99 7.26 -1.99
N PHE A 81 -7.00 6.69 -1.35
CA PHE A 81 -7.44 5.33 -1.63
C PHE A 81 -8.43 5.35 -2.79
N THR A 82 -8.17 4.54 -3.80
CA THR A 82 -9.05 4.32 -4.95
C THR A 82 -9.40 2.85 -5.05
N PRO A 83 -10.68 2.47 -4.90
CA PRO A 83 -11.12 1.08 -5.05
C PRO A 83 -10.98 0.63 -6.50
N ASP A 84 -10.74 -0.67 -6.71
CA ASP A 84 -10.85 -1.28 -8.04
C ASP A 84 -12.33 -1.54 -8.34
N ASP A 85 -12.86 -0.90 -9.40
CA ASP A 85 -14.24 -1.05 -9.85
C ASP A 85 -14.60 -2.51 -10.19
N SER A 86 -13.63 -3.31 -10.60
CA SER A 86 -13.81 -4.72 -10.96
C SER A 86 -13.68 -5.67 -9.78
N HIS A 87 -13.01 -5.25 -8.70
CA HIS A 87 -12.72 -6.06 -7.51
C HIS A 87 -12.92 -5.23 -6.23
N PRO A 88 -14.12 -5.25 -5.61
CA PRO A 88 -14.43 -4.40 -4.46
C PRO A 88 -13.63 -4.75 -3.18
N ASP A 89 -12.88 -5.85 -3.21
CA ASP A 89 -11.94 -6.29 -2.18
C ASP A 89 -10.48 -5.85 -2.45
N HIS A 90 -10.27 -5.08 -3.51
CA HIS A 90 -9.00 -4.51 -3.89
C HIS A 90 -9.14 -3.01 -4.12
N GLY A 91 -8.03 -2.32 -3.94
CA GLY A 91 -7.84 -0.98 -4.44
C GLY A 91 -6.37 -0.61 -4.32
N VAL A 92 -6.08 0.63 -4.65
CA VAL A 92 -4.74 1.18 -4.58
C VAL A 92 -4.71 2.39 -3.67
N LEU A 93 -3.60 2.54 -2.96
CA LEU A 93 -3.17 3.83 -2.44
C LEU A 93 -2.35 4.50 -3.54
N GLU A 94 -2.88 5.56 -4.12
CA GLU A 94 -2.31 6.27 -5.27
C GLU A 94 -2.03 7.76 -4.94
N PRO A 95 -1.30 8.50 -5.79
CA PRO A 95 -1.17 9.95 -5.65
C PRO A 95 -2.54 10.63 -5.65
N ALA A 96 -2.73 11.66 -4.82
CA ALA A 96 -3.94 12.47 -4.85
C ALA A 96 -3.92 13.55 -5.95
N HIS A 97 -2.72 13.92 -6.39
CA HIS A 97 -2.42 14.88 -7.45
C HIS A 97 -1.11 14.48 -8.12
N GLU A 98 -0.78 15.13 -9.25
CA GLU A 98 0.51 14.94 -9.93
C GLU A 98 1.68 15.15 -8.96
N MET A 99 2.63 14.22 -8.96
CA MET A 99 3.87 14.31 -8.18
C MET A 99 4.96 13.39 -8.76
N SER A 100 6.22 13.60 -8.38
CA SER A 100 7.29 12.70 -8.75
C SER A 100 7.21 11.35 -8.02
N VAL A 101 7.84 10.32 -8.58
CA VAL A 101 8.01 9.01 -7.92
C VAL A 101 8.65 9.13 -6.54
N THR A 102 9.63 10.03 -6.41
CA THR A 102 10.34 10.26 -5.15
C THR A 102 9.40 10.82 -4.09
N GLU A 103 8.62 11.86 -4.42
CA GLU A 103 7.63 12.44 -3.51
C GLU A 103 6.58 11.42 -3.10
N PHE A 104 6.09 10.62 -4.05
CA PHE A 104 5.10 9.58 -3.75
C PHE A 104 5.63 8.54 -2.75
N ARG A 105 6.87 8.06 -2.96
CA ARG A 105 7.55 7.15 -2.02
C ARG A 105 7.74 7.77 -0.64
N GLU A 106 8.13 9.05 -0.57
CA GLU A 106 8.24 9.75 0.71
C GLU A 106 6.89 9.86 1.42
N HIS A 107 5.82 10.19 0.71
CA HIS A 107 4.48 10.26 1.28
C HIS A 107 4.02 8.91 1.80
N ILE A 108 4.24 7.82 1.06
CA ILE A 108 3.95 6.46 1.52
C ILE A 108 4.77 6.14 2.78
N ALA A 109 6.08 6.38 2.77
CA ALA A 109 6.96 6.12 3.90
C ALA A 109 6.56 6.92 5.16
N ARG A 110 6.08 8.16 5.01
CA ARG A 110 5.59 9.00 6.12
C ARG A 110 4.37 8.40 6.82
N THR A 111 3.60 7.53 6.17
CA THR A 111 2.47 6.83 6.81
C THR A 111 2.89 5.71 7.74
N ARG A 112 4.17 5.31 7.76
CA ARG A 112 4.66 4.09 8.44
C ARG A 112 4.19 3.92 9.88
N THR A 113 4.18 5.01 10.66
CA THR A 113 3.78 4.99 12.07
C THR A 113 2.26 4.97 12.27
N GLU A 114 1.48 5.19 11.23
CA GLU A 114 0.01 5.12 11.25
C GLU A 114 -0.51 3.71 10.95
N TRP A 115 0.36 2.81 10.46
CA TRP A 115 0.02 1.41 10.25
C TRP A 115 0.07 0.63 11.56
N VAL A 116 -1.05 0.04 11.92
CA VAL A 116 -1.19 -0.82 13.10
C VAL A 116 -1.18 -2.27 12.66
N LYS A 117 -0.40 -3.09 13.35
CA LYS A 117 -0.41 -4.54 13.09
C LYS A 117 -1.77 -5.10 13.49
N ASP A 118 -2.38 -5.84 12.57
CA ASP A 118 -3.57 -6.63 12.88
C ASP A 118 -3.07 -7.97 13.39
N ASP A 119 -3.17 -8.20 14.70
CA ASP A 119 -2.74 -9.42 15.42
C ASP A 119 -3.93 -10.33 15.79
#